data_AF-A0A9P5NG21-F1
#
_entry.id   AF-A0A9P5NG21-F1
#
_cell.length_a   1.000
_cell.length_b   1.000
_cell.length_c   1.000
_cell.angle_alpha   90.00
_cell.angle_beta   90.00
_cell.angle_gamma   90.00
#
_symmetry.space_group_name_H-M   'P 1'
#
loop_
_entity.id
_entity.type
_entity.pdbx_description
1 polymer ?
#
loop_
_entity_poly.entity_id
_entity_poly.type
_entity_poly.pdbx_seq_one_letter_code
_entity_poly.pdbx_strand_id
1 'polypeptide(L)'
;MALSEAVIQPPEQSSRHAVIRHFLERCEPPMDRFFTAFINFGCTTDQYLRSIAVFTPKIRNTTLRRMLSTYVGEVGPTEMDIAILDDYFISYFS
;
A
#
# COMPACT_ATOMS: atom_id res chain seq x y z
N MET A 1 -22.04 16.96 -27.98
CA MET A 1 -22.24 16.08 -26.81
C MET A 1 -21.26 14.92 -26.96
N ALA A 2 -20.13 14.97 -26.26
CA ALA A 2 -19.14 13.89 -26.31
C ALA A 2 -19.48 12.85 -25.24
N LEU A 3 -19.60 11.60 -25.67
CA LEU A 3 -19.81 10.44 -24.81
C LEU A 3 -18.54 10.21 -23.98
N SER A 4 -18.68 10.26 -22.66
CA SER A 4 -17.62 9.95 -21.72
C SER A 4 -17.29 8.47 -21.81
N GLU A 5 -16.09 8.15 -22.27
CA GLU A 5 -15.56 6.79 -22.23
C GLU A 5 -15.38 6.38 -20.76
N ALA A 6 -16.29 5.54 -20.27
CA ALA A 6 -16.08 4.82 -19.03
C ALA A 6 -14.89 3.88 -19.25
N VAL A 7 -13.77 4.16 -18.58
CA VAL A 7 -12.62 3.26 -18.52
C VAL A 7 -13.07 2.02 -17.73
N ILE A 8 -13.55 1.00 -18.45
CA ILE A 8 -13.84 -0.31 -17.88
C ILE A 8 -12.48 -0.95 -17.58
N GLN A 9 -12.01 -0.83 -16.34
CA GLN A 9 -10.85 -1.58 -15.88
C GLN A 9 -11.21 -3.09 -15.91
N PRO A 10 -10.33 -3.95 -16.46
CA PRO A 10 -10.61 -5.38 -16.52
C PRO A 10 -10.75 -5.98 -15.11
N PRO A 11 -11.69 -6.93 -14.90
CA PRO A 11 -12.02 -7.48 -13.57
C PRO A 11 -10.84 -8.13 -12.84
N GLU A 12 -9.82 -8.57 -13.60
CA GLU A 12 -8.55 -9.13 -13.13
C GLU A 12 -7.68 -8.16 -12.32
N GLN A 13 -7.75 -6.85 -12.58
CA GLN A 13 -6.95 -5.85 -11.86
C GLN A 13 -7.54 -5.52 -10.48
N SER A 14 -8.86 -5.56 -10.37
CA SER A 14 -9.57 -5.33 -9.10
C SER A 14 -9.27 -6.44 -8.08
N SER A 15 -9.08 -7.68 -8.53
CA SER A 15 -8.76 -8.81 -7.63
C SER A 15 -7.32 -8.78 -7.12
N ARG A 16 -6.34 -8.40 -7.96
CA ARG A 16 -4.91 -8.42 -7.57
C ARG A 16 -4.61 -7.41 -6.47
N HIS A 17 -5.22 -6.23 -6.53
CA HIS A 17 -4.97 -5.19 -5.53
C HIS A 17 -5.84 -5.35 -4.27
N ALA A 18 -6.85 -6.23 -4.29
CA ALA A 18 -7.72 -6.47 -3.15
C ALA A 18 -6.92 -6.88 -1.90
N VAL A 19 -5.83 -7.65 -2.07
CA VAL A 19 -4.96 -8.03 -0.94
C VAL A 19 -4.22 -6.85 -0.33
N ILE A 20 -3.81 -5.87 -1.15
CA ILE A 20 -3.13 -4.66 -0.68
C ILE A 20 -4.11 -3.79 0.12
N ARG A 21 -5.32 -3.63 -0.40
CA ARG A 21 -6.39 -2.92 0.30
C ARG A 21 -6.70 -3.58 1.64
N HIS A 22 -6.89 -4.90 1.64
CA HIS A 22 -7.20 -5.67 2.84
C HIS A 22 -6.08 -5.61 3.90
N PHE A 23 -4.81 -5.63 3.47
CA PHE A 23 -3.66 -5.42 4.36
C PHE A 23 -3.72 -4.05 5.04
N LEU A 24 -3.96 -2.98 4.26
CA LEU A 24 -4.00 -1.62 4.77
C LEU A 24 -5.22 -1.34 5.67
N GLU A 25 -6.37 -1.90 5.33
CA GLU A 25 -7.61 -1.80 6.13
C GLU A 25 -7.47 -2.48 7.49
N ARG A 26 -6.58 -3.47 7.62
CA ARG A 26 -6.32 -4.15 8.88
C ARG A 26 -5.38 -3.41 9.82
N CYS A 27 -4.67 -2.39 9.34
CA CYS A 27 -3.85 -1.54 10.20
C CYS A 27 -4.71 -0.85 11.27
N GLU A 28 -4.13 -0.54 12.43
CA GLU A 28 -4.78 0.21 13.50
C GLU A 28 -3.99 1.50 13.81
N PRO A 29 -4.46 2.69 13.37
CA PRO A 29 -5.63 2.95 12.52
C PRO A 29 -5.49 2.43 11.08
N PRO A 30 -6.61 2.30 10.34
CA PRO A 30 -6.58 1.90 8.93
C PRO A 30 -5.71 2.81 8.08
N MET A 31 -4.92 2.19 7.19
CA MET A 31 -3.93 2.86 6.34
C MET A 31 -4.32 2.83 4.85
N ASP A 32 -5.59 2.55 4.54
CA ASP A 32 -6.12 2.41 3.18
C ASP A 32 -5.97 3.69 2.35
N ARG A 33 -5.83 4.86 3.00
CA ARG A 33 -5.45 6.11 2.33
C ARG A 33 -4.16 6.01 1.52
N PHE A 34 -3.22 5.14 1.91
CA PHE A 34 -1.96 4.92 1.19
C PHE A 34 -2.04 3.90 0.06
N PHE A 35 -3.21 3.33 -0.22
CA PHE A 35 -3.41 2.29 -1.23
C PHE A 35 -2.80 2.67 -2.58
N THR A 36 -3.09 3.86 -3.10
CA THR A 36 -2.55 4.32 -4.39
C THR A 36 -1.02 4.42 -4.38
N ALA A 37 -0.41 4.78 -3.25
CA ALA A 37 1.04 4.86 -3.11
C ALA A 37 1.70 3.46 -3.21
N PHE A 38 1.05 2.44 -2.64
CA PHE A 38 1.49 1.05 -2.78
C PHE A 38 1.44 0.59 -4.25
N ILE A 39 0.33 0.87 -4.95
CA ILE A 39 0.17 0.49 -6.35
C ILE A 39 1.16 1.23 -7.25
N ASN A 40 1.33 2.54 -7.06
CA ASN A 40 2.26 3.35 -7.85
C ASN A 40 3.73 2.95 -7.64
N PHE A 41 4.07 2.47 -6.44
CA PHE A 41 5.39 1.90 -6.16
C PHE A 41 5.59 0.51 -6.77
N GLY A 42 4.52 -0.16 -7.20
CA GLY A 42 4.55 -1.51 -7.76
C GLY A 42 4.23 -2.63 -6.76
N CYS A 43 3.81 -2.30 -5.54
CA CYS A 43 3.35 -3.28 -4.56
C CYS A 43 1.89 -3.68 -4.85
N THR A 44 1.71 -4.64 -5.75
CA THR A 44 0.40 -5.03 -6.32
C THR A 44 -0.06 -6.44 -5.97
N THR A 45 0.74 -7.21 -5.21
CA THR A 45 0.47 -8.62 -4.90
C THR A 45 0.84 -8.98 -3.47
N ASP A 46 0.26 -10.08 -2.95
CA ASP A 46 0.60 -10.65 -1.65
C ASP A 46 2.09 -11.02 -1.55
N GLN A 47 2.68 -11.50 -2.65
CA GLN A 47 4.10 -11.86 -2.69
C GLN A 47 4.99 -10.65 -2.43
N TYR A 48 4.65 -9.48 -2.97
CA TYR A 48 5.40 -8.26 -2.69
C TYR A 48 5.29 -7.84 -1.22
N LEU A 49 4.11 -7.97 -0.60
CA LEU A 49 3.96 -7.69 0.82
C LEU A 49 4.82 -8.62 1.68
N ARG A 50 4.82 -9.93 1.37
CA ARG A 50 5.67 -10.92 2.05
C ARG A 50 7.16 -10.62 1.88
N SER A 51 7.58 -10.22 0.68
CA SER A 51 8.97 -9.83 0.42
C SER A 51 9.39 -8.61 1.24
N ILE A 52 8.50 -7.64 1.44
CA ILE A 52 8.77 -6.46 2.27
C ILE A 52 8.84 -6.85 3.75
N ALA A 53 7.96 -7.74 4.22
CA ALA A 53 7.93 -8.20 5.60
C ALA A 53 9.26 -8.80 6.07
N VAL A 54 9.93 -9.57 5.21
CA VAL A 54 11.23 -10.21 5.52
C VAL A 54 12.43 -9.27 5.46
N PHE A 55 12.26 -8.02 5.04
CA PHE A 55 13.35 -7.04 5.07
C PHE A 55 13.79 -6.74 6.49
N THR A 56 15.05 -6.35 6.65
CA THR A 56 15.52 -5.80 7.93
C THR A 56 14.74 -4.51 8.24
N PRO A 57 14.55 -4.15 9.53
CA PRO A 57 13.78 -2.97 9.90
C PRO A 57 14.22 -1.69 9.18
N LYS A 58 15.55 -1.50 9.02
CA LYS A 58 16.13 -0.37 8.30
C LYS A 58 15.74 -0.34 6.82
N ILE A 59 15.80 -1.49 6.13
CA ILE A 59 15.45 -1.59 4.71
C ILE A 59 13.94 -1.39 4.54
N ARG A 60 13.13 -2.03 5.39
CA ARG A 60 11.67 -1.91 5.36
C ARG A 60 11.21 -0.47 5.57
N ASN A 61 11.70 0.22 6.58
CA ASN A 61 11.44 1.64 6.82
C ASN A 61 11.84 2.52 5.63
N THR A 62 13.00 2.26 5.02
CA THR A 62 13.47 3.02 3.85
C THR A 62 12.53 2.81 2.65
N THR A 63 12.11 1.57 2.42
CA THR A 63 11.17 1.19 1.37
C THR A 63 9.81 1.85 1.59
N LEU A 64 9.27 1.80 2.81
CA LEU A 64 8.02 2.47 3.19
C LEU A 64 8.08 3.97 2.89
N ARG A 65 9.14 4.67 3.29
CA ARG A 65 9.29 6.11 3.00
C ARG A 65 9.28 6.42 1.50
N ARG A 66 9.97 5.60 0.70
CA ARG A 66 9.99 5.76 -0.77
C ARG A 66 8.65 5.43 -1.41
N MET A 67 7.94 4.45 -0.88
CA MET A 67 6.60 4.10 -1.33
C MET A 67 5.63 5.25 -1.06
N LEU A 68 5.62 5.74 0.18
CA LEU A 68 4.73 6.81 0.62
C LEU A 68 5.11 8.19 0.07
N SER A 69 6.33 8.40 -0.44
CA SER A 69 6.70 9.68 -1.10
C SER A 69 5.92 9.93 -2.40
N THR A 70 5.26 8.91 -2.94
CA THR A 70 4.37 9.05 -4.12
C THR A 70 2.92 9.36 -3.73
N TYR A 71 2.61 9.42 -2.43
CA TYR A 71 1.28 9.71 -1.94
C TYR A 71 0.89 11.17 -2.26
N VAL A 72 -0.29 11.33 -2.87
CA VAL A 72 -0.90 12.63 -3.16
C VAL A 72 -2.18 12.72 -2.34
N GLY A 73 -2.11 13.43 -1.21
CA GLY A 73 -3.23 13.70 -0.32
C GLY A 73 -2.99 14.97 0.49
N GLU A 74 -4.02 15.45 1.19
CA GLU A 74 -3.98 16.72 1.93
C GLU A 74 -2.94 16.73 3.05
N VAL A 75 -2.76 15.60 3.73
CA VAL A 75 -1.81 15.42 4.82
C VAL A 75 -0.81 14.35 4.42
N GLY A 76 0.46 14.74 4.27
CA GLY A 76 1.55 13.82 3.94
C GLY A 76 1.74 12.71 4.99
N PRO A 77 2.46 11.64 4.63
CA PRO A 77 2.78 10.58 5.57
C PRO A 77 3.61 11.11 6.74
N THR A 78 3.26 10.68 7.95
CA THR A 78 3.95 11.00 9.20
C THR A 78 4.88 9.86 9.61
N GLU A 79 5.75 10.12 10.58
CA GLU A 79 6.58 9.07 11.20
C GLU A 79 5.74 7.97 11.86
N MET A 80 4.58 8.33 12.41
CA MET A 80 3.66 7.35 13.01
C MET A 80 3.05 6.43 11.97
N ASP A 81 2.69 6.95 10.78
CA ASP A 81 2.18 6.11 9.69
C ASP A 81 3.21 5.05 9.28
N ILE A 82 4.49 5.42 9.23
CA ILE A 82 5.58 4.50 8.91
C ILE A 82 5.74 3.45 10.01
N ALA A 83 5.69 3.85 11.28
CA ALA A 83 5.81 2.94 12.41
C ALA A 83 4.67 1.90 12.44
N ILE A 84 3.44 2.34 12.22
CA ILE A 84 2.27 1.45 12.17
C ILE A 84 2.39 0.46 11.01
N LEU A 85 2.78 0.93 9.82
CA LEU A 85 2.98 0.04 8.68
C LEU A 85 4.12 -0.94 8.92
N ASP A 86 5.25 -0.51 9.49
CA ASP A 86 6.39 -1.38 9.79
C ASP A 86 6.03 -2.50 10.76
N ASP A 87 5.27 -2.17 11.81
CA ASP A 87 4.75 -3.13 12.79
C ASP A 87 3.78 -4.13 12.12
N TYR A 88 2.82 -3.62 11.33
CA TYR A 88 1.86 -4.46 10.62
C TYR A 88 2.51 -5.39 9.59
N PHE A 89 3.59 -4.97 8.94
CA PHE A 89 4.35 -5.86 8.06
C PHE A 89 4.95 -7.05 8.81
N ILE A 90 5.33 -6.89 10.07
CA ILE A 90 5.82 -7.99 10.90
C ILE A 90 4.64 -8.84 11.36
N SER A 91 3.63 -8.24 12.00
CA SER A 91 2.56 -8.97 12.68
C SER A 91 1.59 -9.66 11.71
N TYR A 92 1.36 -9.12 10.52
CA TYR A 92 0.45 -9.70 9.53
C TYR A 92 0.94 -11.02 8.92
N PHE A 93 2.26 -11.25 8.90
CA PHE A 93 2.89 -12.42 8.28
C PHE A 93 3.67 -13.32 9.27
N SER A 94 3.64 -13.00 10.56
CA SER A 94 4.16 -13.86 11.65
C SER A 94 3.15 -14.94 12.01
#